data_AF-A0A7S2N163-F1
#
_entry.id   AF-A0A7S2N163-F1
#
_cell.length_a   1.000
_cell.length_b   1.000
_cell.length_c   1.000
_cell.angle_alpha   90.00
_cell.angle_beta   90.00
_cell.angle_gamma   90.00
#
_symmetry.space_group_name_H-M   'P 1'
#
loop_
_entity.id
_entity.type
_entity.pdbx_description
1 polymer ?
#
loop_
_entity_poly.entity_id
_entity_poly.type
_entity_poly.pdbx_seq_one_letter_code
_entity_poly.pdbx_strand_id
1 'polypeptide(L)'
;NLASTLVFIFEATVKLTAFGPRKYFAQAWNVFDFVVVVLAIVEGLLTLVAFSAGVTNPTLIRVLRVVRLTRVLRTLRVVRVAQGLRMLLSMLIFSLPTLGNILGIYLILTSMYALLAMQLFGHLAHGEFINEHANFCTFGTAALTLFRCATGEGWNSLMHEAMVAPLTSAVAGAEGGLGCAEEAGGCG
;
A
#
# COMPACT_ATOMS: atom_id res chain seq x y z
N ASN A 1 16.93 -22.37 1.99
CA ASN A 1 16.77 -21.39 3.09
C ASN A 1 18.05 -21.20 3.89
N LEU A 2 18.56 -22.20 4.60
CA LEU A 2 19.83 -22.06 5.34
C LEU A 2 21.05 -21.87 4.43
N ALA A 3 21.20 -22.72 3.40
CA ALA A 3 22.36 -22.66 2.49
C ALA A 3 22.50 -21.29 1.79
N SER A 4 21.39 -20.76 1.24
CA SER A 4 21.41 -19.43 0.62
C SER A 4 21.76 -18.35 1.65
N THR A 5 21.15 -18.36 2.84
CA THR A 5 21.48 -17.39 3.91
C THR A 5 22.96 -17.43 4.29
N LEU A 6 23.57 -18.61 4.41
CA LEU A 6 25.00 -18.76 4.74
C LEU A 6 25.91 -18.16 3.66
N VAL A 7 25.62 -18.41 2.38
CA VAL A 7 26.36 -17.80 1.26
C VAL A 7 26.29 -16.28 1.31
N PHE A 8 25.12 -15.71 1.64
CA PHE A 8 24.96 -14.27 1.73
C PHE A 8 25.58 -13.65 2.99
N ILE A 9 25.58 -14.35 4.11
CA ILE A 9 26.32 -13.93 5.30
C ILE A 9 27.82 -13.85 4.96
N PHE A 10 28.33 -14.87 4.25
CA PHE A 10 29.71 -14.88 3.79
C PHE A 10 29.99 -13.71 2.82
N GLU A 11 29.17 -13.53 1.78
CA GLU A 11 29.30 -12.43 0.81
C GLU A 11 29.27 -11.05 1.50
N ALA A 12 28.32 -10.83 2.42
CA ALA A 12 28.20 -9.56 3.16
C ALA A 12 29.43 -9.32 4.05
N THR A 13 29.93 -10.36 4.71
CA THR A 13 31.13 -10.28 5.55
C THR A 13 32.37 -9.93 4.73
N VAL A 14 32.57 -10.60 3.59
CA VAL A 14 33.69 -10.31 2.67
C VAL A 14 33.63 -8.89 2.14
N LYS A 15 32.45 -8.40 1.73
CA LYS A 15 32.30 -7.01 1.26
C LYS A 15 32.55 -5.99 2.38
N LEU A 16 32.10 -6.28 3.60
CA LEU A 16 32.27 -5.38 4.73
C LEU A 16 33.75 -5.24 5.13
N THR A 17 34.50 -6.34 5.11
CA THR A 17 35.95 -6.32 5.40
C THR A 17 36.77 -5.74 4.26
N ALA A 18 36.38 -5.98 3.00
CA ALA A 18 37.11 -5.46 1.82
C ALA A 18 36.92 -3.95 1.60
N PHE A 19 35.70 -3.42 1.71
CA PHE A 19 35.42 -2.01 1.46
C PHE A 19 35.51 -1.13 2.70
N GLY A 20 35.45 -1.73 3.89
CA GLY A 20 35.27 -1.04 5.16
C GLY A 20 33.83 -0.53 5.35
N PRO A 21 33.39 -0.33 6.61
CA PRO A 21 31.99 -0.01 6.92
C PRO A 21 31.52 1.29 6.25
N ARG A 22 32.38 2.33 6.20
CA ARG A 22 32.00 3.64 5.67
C ARG A 22 31.66 3.61 4.17
N LYS A 23 32.42 2.88 3.34
CA LYS A 23 32.12 2.75 1.90
C LYS A 23 31.02 1.72 1.65
N TYR A 24 30.94 0.68 2.47
CA TYR A 24 29.89 -0.33 2.38
C TYR A 24 28.50 0.28 2.55
N PHE A 25 28.29 1.09 3.60
CA PHE A 25 27.00 1.72 3.87
C PHE A 25 26.67 2.92 2.95
N ALA A 26 27.63 3.43 2.16
CA ALA A 26 27.36 4.48 1.19
C ALA A 26 26.63 3.97 -0.07
N GLN A 27 26.76 2.68 -0.40
CA GLN A 27 26.13 2.08 -1.57
C GLN A 27 24.77 1.48 -1.20
N ALA A 28 23.68 2.07 -1.69
CA ALA A 28 22.30 1.64 -1.37
C ALA A 28 22.05 0.14 -1.60
N TRP A 29 22.64 -0.44 -2.65
CA TRP A 29 22.52 -1.88 -2.92
C TRP A 29 23.21 -2.77 -1.88
N ASN A 30 24.31 -2.32 -1.28
CA ASN A 30 24.98 -3.05 -0.21
C ASN A 30 24.19 -2.92 1.10
N VAL A 31 23.64 -1.73 1.38
CA VAL A 31 22.73 -1.51 2.52
C VAL A 31 21.50 -2.43 2.43
N PHE A 32 20.86 -2.48 1.26
CA PHE A 32 19.75 -3.40 1.02
C PHE A 32 20.15 -4.87 1.23
N ASP A 33 21.42 -5.23 0.97
CA ASP A 33 21.90 -6.62 1.12
C ASP A 33 22.00 -6.98 2.58
N PHE A 34 22.62 -6.08 3.34
CA PHE A 34 22.84 -6.20 4.76
C PHE A 34 21.51 -6.31 5.52
N VAL A 35 20.56 -5.42 5.26
CA VAL A 35 19.20 -5.47 5.86
C VAL A 35 18.56 -6.83 5.60
N VAL A 36 18.69 -7.33 4.39
CA VAL A 36 18.05 -8.56 3.94
C VAL A 36 18.74 -9.81 4.48
N VAL A 37 20.04 -9.76 4.81
CA VAL A 37 20.76 -10.80 5.59
C VAL A 37 20.33 -10.76 7.05
N VAL A 38 20.26 -9.59 7.68
CA VAL A 38 19.82 -9.43 9.08
C VAL A 38 18.39 -9.95 9.26
N LEU A 39 17.46 -9.56 8.39
CA LEU A 39 16.08 -10.06 8.39
C LEU A 39 16.02 -11.58 8.23
N ALA A 40 16.95 -12.17 7.47
CA ALA A 40 16.98 -13.60 7.27
C ALA A 40 17.44 -14.38 8.51
N ILE A 41 18.41 -13.83 9.24
CA ILE A 41 18.87 -14.36 10.53
C ILE A 41 17.75 -14.26 11.57
N VAL A 42 17.10 -13.09 11.66
CA VAL A 42 15.98 -12.85 12.59
C VAL A 42 14.82 -13.80 12.31
N GLU A 43 14.40 -13.96 11.05
CA GLU A 43 13.37 -14.94 10.67
C GLU A 43 13.75 -16.36 11.10
N GLY A 44 15.01 -16.78 10.84
CA GLY A 44 15.50 -18.10 11.24
C GLY A 44 15.40 -18.32 12.75
N LEU A 45 15.89 -17.36 13.55
CA LEU A 45 15.81 -17.42 15.01
C LEU A 45 14.37 -17.45 15.51
N LEU A 46 13.50 -16.58 14.97
CA LEU A 46 12.09 -16.53 15.37
C LEU A 46 11.36 -17.84 15.05
N THR A 47 11.64 -18.45 13.89
CA THR A 47 11.04 -19.75 13.54
C THR A 47 11.51 -20.89 14.44
N LEU A 48 12.77 -20.87 14.90
CA LEU A 48 13.31 -21.88 15.79
C LEU A 48 12.72 -21.76 17.22
N VAL A 49 12.59 -20.53 17.72
CA VAL A 49 11.92 -20.24 18.99
C VAL A 49 10.44 -20.62 18.92
N ALA A 50 9.76 -20.27 17.82
CA ALA A 50 8.35 -20.62 17.65
C ALA A 50 8.10 -22.14 17.58
N PHE A 51 9.01 -22.89 16.97
CA PHE A 51 8.91 -24.35 16.91
C PHE A 51 9.16 -25.00 18.27
N SER A 52 10.13 -24.50 19.05
CA SER A 52 10.46 -25.04 20.38
C SER A 52 9.45 -24.66 21.47
N ALA A 53 8.81 -23.49 21.38
CA ALA A 53 7.89 -22.98 22.39
C ALA A 53 6.42 -23.42 22.22
N GLY A 54 6.08 -24.23 21.20
CA GLY A 54 4.71 -24.71 20.99
C GLY A 54 3.68 -23.58 20.89
N VAL A 55 3.91 -22.64 19.96
CA VAL A 55 3.19 -21.35 19.91
C VAL A 55 1.67 -21.52 19.76
N THR A 56 0.93 -21.15 20.82
CA THR A 56 -0.53 -21.00 20.84
C THR A 56 -0.99 -19.53 20.94
N ASN A 57 -0.07 -18.60 21.20
CA ASN A 57 -0.40 -17.18 21.36
C ASN A 57 -0.77 -16.50 20.02
N PRO A 58 -1.92 -15.80 19.93
CA PRO A 58 -2.41 -15.19 18.68
C PRO A 58 -1.52 -14.04 18.18
N THR A 59 -0.84 -13.33 19.08
CA THR A 59 0.13 -12.27 18.74
C THR A 59 1.35 -12.84 18.01
N LEU A 60 1.89 -13.97 18.47
CA LEU A 60 3.01 -14.64 17.83
C LEU A 60 2.62 -15.19 16.45
N ILE A 61 1.38 -15.67 16.26
CA ILE A 61 0.88 -16.11 14.95
C ILE A 61 0.83 -14.93 13.95
N ARG A 62 0.40 -13.74 14.37
CA ARG A 62 0.43 -12.53 13.51
C ARG A 62 1.85 -12.15 13.12
N VAL A 63 2.78 -12.15 14.07
CA VAL A 63 4.20 -11.88 13.80
C VAL A 63 4.78 -12.90 12.81
N LEU A 64 4.49 -14.19 12.98
CA LEU A 64 4.91 -15.23 12.04
C LEU A 64 4.37 -15.03 10.62
N ARG A 65 3.17 -14.45 10.43
CA ARG A 65 2.65 -14.08 9.10
C ARG A 65 3.46 -12.94 8.49
N VAL A 66 3.75 -11.89 9.24
CA VAL A 66 4.58 -10.76 8.76
C VAL A 66 5.99 -11.22 8.43
N VAL A 67 6.57 -12.10 9.26
CA VAL A 67 7.87 -12.72 9.03
C VAL A 67 7.89 -13.58 7.75
N ARG A 68 6.75 -14.07 7.24
CA ARG A 68 6.72 -14.72 5.91
C ARG A 68 6.84 -13.72 4.76
N LEU A 69 6.47 -12.44 4.96
CA LEU A 69 6.59 -11.40 3.93
C LEU A 69 8.04 -11.01 3.65
N THR A 70 8.97 -11.22 4.60
CA THR A 70 10.41 -11.02 4.36
C THR A 70 10.93 -11.91 3.22
N ARG A 71 10.26 -13.04 2.94
CA ARG A 71 10.57 -13.92 1.80
C ARG A 71 10.37 -13.21 0.46
N VAL A 72 9.42 -12.28 0.36
CA VAL A 72 9.21 -11.46 -0.84
C VAL A 72 10.44 -10.58 -1.08
N LEU A 73 10.99 -9.95 -0.03
CA LEU A 73 12.23 -9.19 -0.13
C LEU A 73 13.43 -10.06 -0.57
N ARG A 74 13.41 -11.36 -0.24
CA ARG A 74 14.40 -12.32 -0.76
C ARG A 74 14.20 -12.61 -2.24
N THR A 75 12.97 -12.78 -2.71
CA THR A 75 12.67 -13.00 -4.14
C THR A 75 13.04 -11.77 -4.97
N LEU A 76 12.87 -10.56 -4.41
CA LEU A 76 13.36 -9.31 -5.02
C LEU A 76 14.89 -9.27 -5.17
N ARG A 77 15.66 -10.19 -4.58
CA ARG A 77 17.10 -10.32 -4.86
C ARG A 77 17.39 -10.80 -6.29
N VAL A 78 16.43 -11.39 -7.01
CA VAL A 78 16.58 -11.74 -8.44
C VAL A 78 16.88 -10.50 -9.28
N VAL A 79 16.37 -9.35 -8.86
CA VAL A 79 16.70 -8.03 -9.43
C VAL A 79 18.21 -7.78 -9.42
N ARG A 80 18.95 -8.34 -8.47
CA ARG A 80 20.41 -8.20 -8.42
C ARG A 80 21.13 -9.01 -9.49
N VAL A 81 20.64 -10.19 -9.80
CA VAL A 81 21.29 -11.09 -10.75
C VAL A 81 20.97 -10.66 -12.18
N ALA A 82 19.75 -10.16 -12.40
CA ALA A 82 19.31 -9.66 -13.69
C ALA A 82 19.81 -8.21 -13.92
N GLN A 83 20.98 -8.07 -14.55
CA GLN A 83 21.53 -6.76 -14.96
C GLN A 83 20.54 -5.94 -15.79
N GLY A 84 19.76 -6.59 -16.67
CA GLY A 84 18.69 -5.91 -17.43
C GLY A 84 17.60 -5.30 -16.55
N LEU A 85 17.15 -6.02 -15.51
CA LEU A 85 16.13 -5.53 -14.59
C LEU A 85 16.61 -4.36 -13.73
N ARG A 86 17.90 -4.37 -13.33
CA ARG A 86 18.51 -3.22 -12.64
C ARG A 86 18.50 -1.97 -13.49
N MET A 87 18.80 -2.10 -14.77
CA MET A 87 18.81 -0.98 -15.70
C MET A 87 17.41 -0.38 -15.83
N LEU A 88 16.40 -1.22 -16.02
CA LEU A 88 14.99 -0.78 -16.07
C LEU A 88 14.57 -0.05 -14.79
N LEU A 89 14.84 -0.63 -13.62
CA LEU A 89 14.49 0.00 -12.34
C LEU A 89 15.26 1.31 -12.11
N SER A 90 16.53 1.38 -12.51
CA SER A 90 17.31 2.62 -12.41
C SER A 90 16.72 3.72 -13.29
N MET A 91 16.26 3.38 -14.50
CA MET A 91 15.59 4.34 -15.37
C MET A 91 14.24 4.79 -14.80
N LEU A 92 13.48 3.87 -14.19
CA LEU A 92 12.24 4.21 -13.48
C LEU A 92 12.51 5.15 -12.30
N ILE A 93 13.49 4.84 -11.46
CA ILE A 93 13.86 5.70 -10.32
C ILE A 93 14.33 7.07 -10.81
N PHE A 94 15.06 7.13 -11.92
CA PHE A 94 15.49 8.39 -12.51
C PHE A 94 14.31 9.25 -13.02
N SER A 95 13.22 8.62 -13.48
CA SER A 95 12.01 9.35 -13.93
C SER A 95 11.03 9.70 -12.80
N LEU A 96 11.16 9.10 -11.61
CA LEU A 96 10.30 9.36 -10.46
C LEU A 96 10.17 10.84 -10.06
N PRO A 97 11.24 11.68 -10.04
CA PRO A 97 11.11 13.09 -9.68
C PRO A 97 10.18 13.85 -10.63
N THR A 98 10.29 13.60 -11.93
CA THR A 98 9.43 14.21 -12.95
C THR A 98 7.99 13.70 -12.84
N LEU A 99 7.79 12.40 -12.62
CA LEU A 99 6.48 11.82 -12.36
C LEU A 99 5.86 12.39 -11.08
N GLY A 100 6.67 12.68 -10.06
CA GLY A 100 6.23 13.30 -8.81
C GLY A 100 5.61 14.68 -9.03
N ASN A 101 6.17 15.49 -9.94
CA ASN A 101 5.59 16.80 -10.27
C ASN A 101 4.20 16.67 -10.92
N ILE A 102 4.06 15.74 -11.87
CA ILE A 102 2.77 15.48 -12.55
C ILE A 102 1.76 14.93 -11.54
N LEU A 103 2.18 13.98 -10.70
CA LEU A 103 1.35 13.41 -9.65
C LEU A 103 0.91 14.47 -8.64
N GLY A 104 1.78 15.43 -8.28
CA GLY A 104 1.45 16.54 -7.40
C GLY A 104 0.31 17.40 -7.97
N ILE A 105 0.40 17.78 -9.25
CA ILE A 105 -0.67 18.53 -9.94
C ILE A 105 -1.96 17.69 -9.96
N TYR A 106 -1.86 16.40 -10.30
CA TYR A 106 -3.01 15.50 -10.30
C TYR A 106 -3.70 15.39 -8.93
N LEU A 107 -2.94 15.31 -7.84
CA LEU A 107 -3.47 15.24 -6.49
C LEU A 107 -4.14 16.56 -6.06
N ILE A 108 -3.57 17.71 -6.42
CA ILE A 108 -4.18 19.03 -6.16
C ILE A 108 -5.52 19.13 -6.89
N LEU A 109 -5.53 18.80 -8.19
CA LEU A 109 -6.74 18.81 -9.01
C LEU A 109 -7.82 17.88 -8.45
N THR A 110 -7.44 16.64 -8.10
CA THR A 110 -8.35 15.66 -7.49
C THR A 110 -8.90 16.16 -6.16
N SER A 111 -8.09 16.86 -5.35
CA SER A 111 -8.52 17.43 -4.08
C SER A 111 -9.57 18.53 -4.25
N MET A 112 -9.38 19.41 -5.25
CA MET A 112 -10.38 20.44 -5.58
C MET A 112 -11.71 19.82 -6.00
N TYR A 113 -11.67 18.80 -6.87
CA TYR A 113 -12.86 18.08 -7.28
C TYR A 113 -13.49 17.27 -6.15
N ALA A 114 -12.71 16.72 -5.22
CA ALA A 114 -13.24 15.99 -4.07
C ALA A 114 -14.07 16.91 -3.16
N LEU A 115 -13.58 18.11 -2.86
CA LEU A 115 -14.32 19.10 -2.07
C LEU A 115 -15.62 19.53 -2.77
N LEU A 116 -15.55 19.76 -4.09
CA LEU A 116 -16.73 20.09 -4.89
C LEU A 116 -17.74 18.93 -4.91
N ALA A 117 -17.25 17.70 -5.06
CA ALA A 117 -18.09 16.50 -5.09
C ALA A 117 -18.75 16.23 -3.73
N MET A 118 -18.08 16.49 -2.61
CA MET A 118 -18.71 16.43 -1.29
C MET A 118 -19.87 17.43 -1.18
N GLN A 119 -19.69 18.65 -1.69
CA GLN A 119 -20.73 19.68 -1.63
C GLN A 119 -21.93 19.35 -2.53
N LEU A 120 -21.69 18.76 -3.70
CA LEU A 120 -22.75 18.43 -4.66
C LEU A 120 -23.42 17.07 -4.40
N PHE A 121 -22.64 16.05 -4.06
CA PHE A 121 -23.05 14.65 -4.04
C PHE A 121 -22.96 13.99 -2.66
N GLY A 122 -22.47 14.69 -1.63
CA GLY A 122 -22.31 14.14 -0.28
C GLY A 122 -23.61 13.83 0.47
N HIS A 123 -24.77 14.06 -0.15
CA HIS A 123 -26.10 13.76 0.40
C HIS A 123 -26.91 12.82 -0.48
N LEU A 124 -26.29 12.12 -1.44
CA LEU A 124 -26.96 11.08 -2.20
C LEU A 124 -27.17 9.84 -1.32
N ALA A 125 -28.33 9.21 -1.45
CA ALA A 125 -28.57 7.90 -0.85
C ALA A 125 -27.67 6.84 -1.50
N HIS A 126 -27.26 5.84 -0.72
CA HIS A 126 -26.50 4.72 -1.26
C HIS A 126 -27.37 3.86 -2.20
N GLY A 127 -26.78 3.42 -3.30
CA GLY A 127 -27.34 2.48 -4.27
C GLY A 127 -26.30 1.39 -4.63
N GLU A 128 -26.24 1.01 -5.90
CA GLU A 128 -25.38 -0.09 -6.35
C GLU A 128 -23.93 0.36 -6.51
N PHE A 129 -23.72 1.53 -7.11
CA PHE A 129 -22.42 2.11 -7.43
C PHE A 129 -22.00 3.22 -6.46
N ILE A 130 -22.95 3.92 -5.85
CA ILE A 130 -22.71 4.86 -4.74
C ILE A 130 -22.96 4.11 -3.44
N ASN A 131 -21.92 3.70 -2.73
CA ASN A 131 -22.03 2.84 -1.54
C ASN A 131 -21.00 3.21 -0.47
N GLU A 132 -20.95 2.46 0.63
CA GLU A 132 -20.01 2.67 1.77
C GLU A 132 -18.54 2.83 1.32
N HIS A 133 -18.13 2.18 0.22
CA HIS A 133 -16.75 2.21 -0.26
C HIS A 133 -16.52 3.19 -1.42
N ALA A 134 -17.57 3.67 -2.06
CA ALA A 134 -17.54 4.58 -3.20
C ALA A 134 -18.61 5.64 -3.04
N ASN A 135 -18.34 6.65 -2.22
CA ASN A 135 -19.25 7.77 -1.94
C ASN A 135 -18.50 9.11 -1.86
N PHE A 136 -19.27 10.17 -1.65
CA PHE A 136 -18.77 11.54 -1.51
C PHE A 136 -19.03 12.11 -0.10
N CYS A 137 -19.16 11.26 0.92
CA CYS A 137 -19.48 11.68 2.28
C CYS A 137 -18.28 12.36 2.98
N THR A 138 -17.08 11.86 2.74
CA THR A 138 -15.83 12.38 3.35
C THR A 138 -14.81 12.71 2.28
N PHE A 139 -13.82 13.53 2.62
CA PHE A 139 -12.76 13.90 1.67
C PHE A 139 -11.99 12.69 1.16
N GLY A 140 -11.67 11.74 2.05
CA GLY A 140 -10.91 10.53 1.69
C GLY A 140 -11.69 9.61 0.74
N THR A 141 -12.96 9.35 1.04
CA THR A 141 -13.82 8.53 0.18
C THR A 141 -14.12 9.23 -1.15
N ALA A 142 -14.37 10.54 -1.14
CA ALA A 142 -14.55 11.33 -2.36
C ALA A 142 -13.30 11.32 -3.25
N ALA A 143 -12.12 11.52 -2.68
CA ALA A 143 -10.86 11.48 -3.41
C ALA A 143 -10.55 10.09 -3.99
N LEU A 144 -10.81 9.01 -3.23
CA LEU A 144 -10.63 7.64 -3.70
C LEU A 144 -11.64 7.28 -4.81
N THR A 145 -12.88 7.74 -4.67
CA THR A 145 -13.94 7.56 -5.69
C THR A 145 -13.58 8.29 -6.98
N LEU A 146 -13.08 9.53 -6.89
CA LEU A 146 -12.57 10.26 -8.06
C LEU A 146 -11.33 9.62 -8.67
N PHE A 147 -10.43 9.08 -7.85
CA PHE A 147 -9.28 8.31 -8.34
C PHE A 147 -9.73 7.08 -9.14
N ARG A 148 -10.71 6.33 -8.64
CA ARG A 148 -11.33 5.20 -9.33
C ARG A 148 -11.91 5.63 -10.68
N CYS A 149 -12.66 6.74 -10.72
CA CYS A 149 -13.17 7.30 -11.96
C CYS A 149 -12.06 7.70 -12.94
N ALA A 150 -10.97 8.31 -12.45
CA ALA A 150 -9.84 8.74 -13.27
C ALA A 150 -9.05 7.56 -13.86
N THR A 151 -9.03 6.41 -13.18
CA THR A 151 -8.48 5.16 -13.74
C THR A 151 -9.40 4.50 -14.77
N GLY A 152 -10.58 5.08 -15.03
CA GLY A 152 -11.55 4.58 -16.00
C GLY A 152 -12.47 3.48 -15.46
N GLU A 153 -12.40 3.19 -14.15
CA GLU A 153 -13.20 2.13 -13.55
C GLU A 153 -14.55 2.69 -13.06
N GLY A 154 -15.66 2.16 -13.58
CA GLY A 154 -17.00 2.40 -13.02
C GLY A 154 -17.54 3.84 -13.11
N TRP A 155 -16.83 4.77 -13.77
CA TRP A 155 -17.22 6.19 -13.84
C TRP A 155 -18.60 6.40 -14.49
N ASN A 156 -18.93 5.60 -15.50
CA ASN A 156 -20.19 5.73 -16.24
C ASN A 156 -21.38 5.29 -15.37
N SER A 157 -21.25 4.16 -14.68
CA SER A 157 -22.25 3.66 -13.74
C SER A 157 -22.48 4.63 -12.59
N LEU A 158 -21.39 5.16 -12.02
CA LEU A 158 -21.45 6.16 -10.95
C LEU A 158 -22.10 7.47 -11.42
N MET A 159 -21.83 7.90 -12.66
CA MET A 159 -22.50 9.06 -13.26
C MET A 159 -24.01 8.83 -13.40
N HIS A 160 -24.42 7.70 -13.97
CA HIS A 160 -25.84 7.39 -14.17
C HIS A 160 -26.59 7.28 -12.85
N GLU A 161 -25.98 6.67 -11.84
CA GLU A 161 -26.57 6.59 -10.51
C GLU A 161 -26.66 7.96 -9.85
N ALA A 162 -25.59 8.77 -9.92
CA ALA A 162 -25.60 10.12 -9.34
C ALA A 162 -26.67 11.04 -9.96
N MET A 163 -27.08 10.81 -11.21
CA MET A 163 -28.12 11.59 -11.88
C MET A 163 -29.54 11.28 -11.37
N VAL A 164 -29.79 10.07 -10.86
CA VAL A 164 -31.14 9.61 -10.47
C VAL A 164 -31.27 9.30 -8.98
N ALA A 165 -30.15 9.22 -8.26
CA ALA A 165 -30.12 8.89 -6.85
C ALA A 165 -30.89 9.94 -6.03
N PRO A 166 -31.85 9.51 -5.18
CA PRO A 166 -32.55 10.43 -4.29
C PRO A 166 -31.61 10.96 -3.21
N LEU A 167 -31.95 12.14 -2.67
CA LEU A 167 -31.25 12.66 -1.50
C LEU A 167 -31.52 11.78 -0.28
N THR A 168 -30.52 11.60 0.59
CA THR A 168 -30.63 10.82 1.82
C THR A 168 -31.81 11.29 2.68
N SER A 169 -32.08 12.61 2.74
CA SER A 169 -33.21 13.18 3.47
C SER A 169 -34.58 12.77 2.93
N ALA A 170 -34.69 12.43 1.64
CA ALA A 170 -35.93 11.93 1.04
C ALA A 170 -36.17 10.45 1.34
N VAL A 171 -35.10 9.66 1.54
CA VAL A 171 -35.17 8.21 1.79
C VAL A 171 -35.28 7.89 3.29
N ALA A 172 -34.66 8.69 4.16
CA ALA A 172 -34.68 8.50 5.62
C ALA A 172 -36.09 8.50 6.24
N GLY A 173 -37.09 9.03 5.54
CA GLY A 173 -38.49 9.01 5.97
C GLY A 173 -39.29 7.77 5.53
N ALA A 174 -38.74 6.91 4.65
CA ALA A 174 -39.50 5.84 4.02
C ALA A 174 -39.01 4.43 4.41
N GLU A 175 -37.70 4.17 4.37
CA GLU A 175 -37.10 2.90 4.80
C GLU A 175 -35.67 3.21 5.27
N GLY A 176 -35.12 2.43 6.21
CA GLY A 176 -33.81 2.65 6.86
C GLY A 176 -32.60 2.56 5.92
N GLY A 177 -32.53 3.45 4.93
CA GLY A 177 -31.45 3.55 3.97
C GLY A 177 -30.25 4.23 4.61
N LEU A 178 -29.14 3.47 4.73
CA LEU A 178 -27.84 4.01 5.09
C LEU A 178 -27.46 5.06 4.04
N GLY A 179 -27.32 6.32 4.46
CA GLY A 179 -26.63 7.35 3.70
C GLY A 179 -25.48 7.95 4.50
N CYS A 180 -24.83 8.96 3.96
CA CYS A 180 -23.68 9.63 4.58
C CYS A 180 -23.88 10.10 6.03
N ALA A 181 -25.13 10.26 6.48
CA ALA A 181 -25.48 10.69 7.84
C ALA A 181 -25.20 9.61 8.92
N GLU A 182 -25.21 8.32 8.58
CA GLU A 182 -25.01 7.24 9.55
C GLU A 182 -23.51 7.03 9.86
N GLU A 183 -22.62 7.32 8.91
CA GLU A 183 -21.16 7.23 9.11
C GLU A 183 -20.60 8.37 9.98
N ALA A 184 -21.24 9.55 9.97
CA ALA A 184 -20.81 10.68 10.81
C ALA A 184 -21.05 10.46 12.32
N GLY A 185 -21.87 9.46 12.69
CA GLY A 185 -22.15 9.09 14.09
C GLY A 185 -21.15 8.12 14.73
N GLY A 186 -20.14 7.64 13.98
CA GLY A 186 -19.24 6.56 14.43
C GLY A 186 -17.91 6.99 15.07
N CYS A 187 -17.61 8.28 15.17
CA CYS A 187 -16.43 8.76 15.90
C CYS A 187 -16.83 9.22 17.32
N GLY A 188 -17.03 8.24 18.20
CA GLY A 188 -17.07 8.40 19.66
C GLY A 188 -16.02 7.52 20.31
#